data_AF-N9LMU8-F1
#
_entry.id   AF-N9LMU8-F1
#
_cell.length_a   1.000
_cell.length_b   1.000
_cell.length_c   1.000
_cell.angle_alpha   90.00
_cell.angle_beta   90.00
_cell.angle_gamma   90.00
#
_symmetry.space_group_name_H-M   'P 1'
#
loop_
_entity.id
_entity.type
_entity.pdbx_description
1 polymer ?
#
loop_
_entity_poly.entity_id
_entity_poly.type
_entity_poly.pdbx_seq_one_letter_code
_entity_poly.pdbx_strand_id
1 'polypeptide(L)'
;MLSSVHSSLYVDKNGCIRLGNDSGPLIIWHHDSKLENSFDGKITIIEGFTGKSIFIGDQITLSGGLHDLEPTNVTPIIPKTCSNHGYWISGPLKK
;
A
#
# COMPACT_ATOMS: atom_id res chain seq x y z
N MET A 1 5.13 -15.86 4.18
CA MET A 1 4.77 -15.92 5.62
C MET A 1 4.18 -14.55 5.96
N LEU A 2 3.02 -14.48 6.62
CA LEU A 2 2.46 -13.17 7.02
C LEU A 2 3.35 -12.55 8.10
N SER A 3 3.81 -11.33 7.82
CA SER A 3 4.65 -10.48 8.67
C SER A 3 3.94 -9.16 8.90
N SER A 4 4.37 -8.39 9.89
CA SER A 4 3.91 -7.03 10.11
C SER A 4 5.07 -6.06 9.96
N VAL A 5 4.80 -4.91 9.38
CA VAL A 5 5.74 -3.80 9.24
C VAL A 5 5.14 -2.55 9.85
N HIS A 6 5.97 -1.81 10.59
CA HIS A 6 5.66 -0.46 11.05
C HIS A 6 6.48 0.52 10.24
N SER A 7 5.82 1.35 9.43
CA SER A 7 6.49 2.27 8.49
C SER A 7 5.58 3.42 8.09
N SER A 8 6.16 4.47 7.50
CA SER A 8 5.40 5.58 6.92
C SER A 8 4.74 5.19 5.61
N LEU A 9 3.56 5.73 5.36
CA LEU A 9 2.91 5.65 4.06
C LEU A 9 3.41 6.77 3.15
N TYR A 10 4.13 6.40 2.08
CA TYR A 10 4.80 7.36 1.19
C TYR A 10 4.19 7.34 -0.21
N VAL A 11 4.09 8.50 -0.86
CA VAL A 11 3.73 8.61 -2.28
C VAL A 11 4.95 9.11 -3.02
N ASP A 12 5.44 8.33 -3.98
CA ASP A 12 6.58 8.73 -4.80
C ASP A 12 6.20 9.75 -5.89
N LYS A 13 7.19 10.26 -6.60
CA LYS A 13 7.01 11.25 -7.68
C LYS A 13 6.13 10.77 -8.85
N ASN A 14 5.92 9.46 -8.99
CA ASN A 14 5.07 8.86 -10.01
C ASN A 14 3.66 8.56 -9.47
N GLY A 15 3.37 8.89 -8.21
CA GLY A 15 2.09 8.59 -7.57
C GLY A 15 1.99 7.18 -6.98
N CYS A 16 3.08 6.42 -6.92
CA CYS A 16 3.07 5.06 -6.38
C CYS A 16 3.09 5.09 -4.85
N ILE A 17 2.18 4.34 -4.22
CA ILE A 17 2.05 4.28 -2.75
C ILE A 17 2.99 3.21 -2.19
N ARG A 18 4.02 3.62 -1.46
CA ARG A 18 5.13 2.79 -0.98
C ARG A 18 5.24 2.79 0.54
N LEU A 19 5.91 1.77 1.07
CA LEU A 19 6.30 1.72 2.48
C LEU A 19 7.61 2.50 2.71
N GLY A 20 7.61 3.43 3.64
CA GLY A 20 8.79 4.14 4.12
C GLY A 20 9.16 5.33 3.23
N ASN A 21 9.68 5.05 2.04
CA ASN A 21 10.27 6.06 1.15
C ASN A 21 10.14 5.66 -0.35
N ASP A 22 10.83 6.42 -1.22
CA ASP A 22 10.84 6.23 -2.68
C ASP A 22 11.45 4.90 -3.13
N SER A 23 12.35 4.34 -2.34
CA SER A 23 13.01 3.05 -2.58
C SER A 23 12.30 1.89 -1.86
N GLY A 24 11.15 2.15 -1.22
CA GLY A 24 10.35 1.15 -0.55
C GLY A 24 9.49 0.32 -1.50
N PRO A 25 9.01 -0.85 -1.04
CA PRO A 25 8.15 -1.69 -1.85
C PRO A 25 6.81 -1.02 -2.12
N LEU A 26 6.26 -1.26 -3.31
CA LEU A 26 4.91 -0.86 -3.69
C LEU A 26 3.89 -1.62 -2.84
N ILE A 27 2.94 -0.92 -2.22
CA ILE A 27 1.88 -1.57 -1.45
C ILE A 27 0.81 -2.06 -2.41
N ILE A 28 0.56 -3.37 -2.39
CA ILE A 28 -0.55 -4.01 -3.07
C ILE A 28 -1.68 -4.18 -2.06
N TRP A 29 -2.68 -3.31 -2.19
CA TRP A 29 -3.84 -3.27 -1.30
C TRP A 29 -4.80 -4.43 -1.57
N HIS A 30 -5.57 -4.82 -0.55
CA HIS A 30 -6.71 -5.71 -0.74
C HIS A 30 -7.69 -5.12 -1.75
N HIS A 31 -8.32 -5.94 -2.58
CA HIS A 31 -9.21 -5.49 -3.66
C HIS A 31 -10.42 -4.66 -3.18
N ASP A 32 -10.85 -4.84 -1.94
CA ASP A 32 -11.92 -4.02 -1.32
C ASP A 32 -11.44 -2.66 -0.81
N SER A 33 -10.13 -2.37 -0.90
CA SER A 33 -9.58 -1.09 -0.47
C SER A 33 -9.94 0.01 -1.47
N LYS A 34 -10.15 1.23 -0.97
CA LYS A 34 -10.54 2.38 -1.78
C LYS A 34 -9.60 3.54 -1.56
N LEU A 35 -9.32 4.28 -2.63
CA LEU A 35 -8.68 5.59 -2.56
C LEU A 35 -9.77 6.66 -2.70
N GLU A 36 -9.81 7.58 -1.75
CA GLU A 36 -10.75 8.69 -1.73
C GLU A 36 -9.99 10.01 -1.56
N ASN A 37 -10.51 11.09 -2.15
CA ASN A 37 -10.07 12.43 -1.81
C ASN A 37 -10.85 12.91 -0.60
N SER A 38 -10.15 13.21 0.49
CA SER A 38 -10.72 13.94 1.60
C SER A 38 -11.05 15.38 1.20
N PHE A 39 -11.99 15.99 1.92
CA PHE A 39 -12.40 17.38 1.72
C PHE A 39 -11.26 18.41 1.82
N ASP A 40 -10.14 18.05 2.44
CA ASP A 40 -8.95 18.88 2.58
C ASP A 40 -7.89 18.64 1.49
N GLY A 41 -8.23 17.90 0.43
CA GLY A 41 -7.34 17.58 -0.68
C GLY A 41 -6.31 16.49 -0.35
N LYS A 42 -6.40 15.85 0.81
CA LYS A 42 -5.56 14.69 1.14
C LYS A 42 -6.14 13.42 0.54
N ILE A 43 -5.25 12.56 0.06
CA ILE A 43 -5.62 11.21 -0.35
C ILE A 43 -5.78 10.35 0.91
N THR A 44 -6.93 9.71 1.02
CA THR A 44 -7.26 8.75 2.07
C THR A 44 -7.39 7.37 1.46
N ILE A 45 -6.84 6.38 2.14
CA ILE A 45 -7.02 4.97 1.82
C ILE A 45 -7.97 4.38 2.84
N ILE A 46 -9.10 3.84 2.39
CA ILE A 46 -9.96 2.98 3.20
C ILE A 46 -9.46 1.55 2.97
N GLU A 47 -8.81 0.95 3.96
CA GLU A 47 -8.27 -0.40 3.77
C GLU A 47 -9.36 -1.48 3.85
N GLY A 48 -9.28 -2.48 2.97
CA GLY A 48 -10.36 -3.42 2.70
C GLY A 48 -10.62 -4.50 3.74
N PHE A 49 -9.76 -4.69 4.75
CA PHE A 49 -9.94 -5.73 5.78
C PHE A 49 -10.77 -5.24 6.97
N THR A 50 -10.56 -4.01 7.44
CA THR A 50 -11.27 -3.43 8.61
C THR A 50 -12.06 -2.17 8.27
N GLY A 51 -11.90 -1.62 7.06
CA GLY A 51 -12.53 -0.36 6.65
C GLY A 51 -11.90 0.87 7.31
N LYS A 52 -10.71 0.73 7.91
CA LYS A 52 -10.04 1.84 8.57
C LYS A 52 -9.50 2.83 7.54
N SER A 53 -9.72 4.11 7.80
CA SER A 53 -9.10 5.20 7.03
C SER A 53 -7.64 5.39 7.44
N ILE A 54 -6.78 5.50 6.44
CA ILE A 54 -5.34 5.74 6.54
C ILE A 54 -5.00 6.92 5.65
N PHE A 55 -4.18 7.85 6.13
CA PHE A 55 -3.78 9.03 5.36
C PHE A 55 -2.35 8.87 4.84
N ILE A 56 -2.08 9.41 3.65
CA ILE A 56 -0.71 9.51 3.14
C ILE A 56 0.13 10.34 4.13
N GLY A 57 1.33 9.86 4.44
CA GLY A 57 2.25 10.46 5.42
C GLY A 57 2.15 9.87 6.82
N ASP A 58 1.10 9.11 7.14
CA ASP A 58 0.94 8.49 8.45
C ASP A 58 1.99 7.40 8.71
N GLN A 59 2.35 7.21 9.98
CA GLN A 59 2.97 5.96 10.44
C GLN A 59 1.89 4.89 10.56
N ILE A 60 2.07 3.79 9.84
CA ILE A 60 1.10 2.70 9.76
C ILE A 60 1.73 1.39 10.22
N THR A 61 0.89 0.53 10.77
CA THR A 61 1.21 -0.88 10.96
C THR A 61 0.41 -1.67 9.93
N LEU A 62 1.10 -2.32 9.01
CA LEU A 62 0.50 -3.12 7.94
C LEU A 62 0.90 -4.59 8.13
N SER A 63 -0.06 -5.49 8.01
CA SER A 63 0.21 -6.93 7.90
C SER A 63 0.34 -7.30 6.42
N GLY A 64 1.07 -8.37 6.11
CA GLY A 64 1.31 -8.76 4.74
C GLY A 64 2.61 -9.52 4.54
N GLY A 65 3.23 -9.35 3.39
CA GLY A 65 4.54 -9.92 3.11
C GLY A 65 5.24 -9.21 1.97
N LEU A 66 6.57 -9.19 2.04
CA LEU A 66 7.43 -8.73 0.96
C LEU A 66 7.52 -9.80 -0.13
N HIS A 67 7.43 -9.36 -1.38
CA HIS A 67 7.55 -10.17 -2.58
C HIS A 67 8.43 -9.44 -3.60
N ASP A 68 9.39 -10.15 -4.20
CA ASP A 68 10.28 -9.58 -5.22
C ASP A 68 9.65 -9.62 -6.63
N LEU A 69 8.81 -10.63 -6.89
CA LEU A 69 8.17 -10.83 -8.18
C LEU A 69 6.87 -10.04 -8.28
N GLU A 70 6.62 -9.47 -9.46
CA GLU A 70 5.37 -8.76 -9.76
C GLU A 70 4.17 -9.70 -9.61
N PRO A 71 3.17 -9.36 -8.78
CA PRO A 71 1.98 -10.18 -8.63
C PRO A 71 1.15 -10.19 -9.91
N THR A 72 0.74 -11.37 -10.37
CA THR A 72 0.01 -11.54 -11.63
C THR A 72 -1.49 -11.23 -11.54
N ASN A 73 -2.04 -11.16 -10.33
CA ASN A 73 -3.49 -11.06 -10.08
C ASN A 73 -3.86 -9.70 -9.47
N VAL A 74 -3.42 -8.60 -10.11
CA VAL A 74 -3.71 -7.22 -9.67
C VAL A 74 -4.45 -6.49 -10.80
N THR A 75 -5.60 -5.91 -10.46
CA THR A 75 -6.43 -5.13 -11.39
C THR A 75 -6.78 -3.79 -10.74
N PRO A 76 -6.48 -2.64 -11.38
CA PRO A 76 -5.78 -2.51 -12.66
C PRO A 76 -4.32 -2.99 -12.60
N ILE A 77 -3.74 -3.30 -13.76
CA ILE A 77 -2.35 -3.76 -13.89
C ILE A 77 -1.40 -2.74 -13.26
N ILE A 78 -0.34 -3.22 -12.61
CA ILE A 78 0.68 -2.37 -12.00
C ILE A 78 1.39 -1.57 -13.10
N PRO A 79 1.40 -0.23 -13.05
CA PRO A 79 2.13 0.58 -14.00
C PRO A 79 3.63 0.28 -13.93
N LYS A 80 4.31 0.19 -15.08
CA LYS A 80 5.77 -0.04 -15.15
C LYS A 80 6.60 0.93 -14.31
N THR A 81 6.11 2.15 -14.10
CA THR A 81 6.76 3.16 -13.25
C THR A 81 6.73 2.79 -11.76
N CYS A 82 5.77 1.96 -11.34
CA CYS A 82 5.61 1.50 -9.97
C CYS A 82 6.23 0.12 -9.72
N SER A 83 6.53 -0.67 -10.75
CA SER A 83 7.05 -2.04 -10.67
C SER A 83 8.49 -2.17 -10.11
N ASN A 84 9.08 -1.07 -9.62
CA ASN A 84 10.42 -1.05 -9.07
C ASN A 84 10.40 -1.24 -7.54
N HIS A 85 11.49 -1.79 -6.99
CA HIS A 85 11.75 -1.90 -5.54
C HIS A 85 10.88 -2.92 -4.77
N GLY A 86 10.27 -3.88 -5.48
CA GLY A 86 9.51 -4.98 -4.87
C GLY A 86 8.11 -4.58 -4.42
N TYR A 87 7.41 -5.53 -3.81
CA TYR A 87 5.97 -5.44 -3.53
C TYR A 87 5.67 -5.87 -2.10
N TRP A 88 4.82 -5.12 -1.42
CA TRP A 88 4.24 -5.52 -0.15
C TRP A 88 2.78 -5.90 -0.36
N ILE A 89 2.48 -7.20 -0.31
CA ILE A 89 1.11 -7.69 -0.43
C ILE A 89 0.44 -7.55 0.92
N SER A 90 -0.49 -6.61 1.04
CA SER A 90 -1.22 -6.38 2.29
C SER A 90 -2.07 -7.59 2.69
N GLY A 91 -2.13 -7.84 3.98
CA GLY A 91 -2.91 -8.91 4.59
C GLY A 91 -3.64 -8.43 5.84
N PRO A 92 -4.56 -9.24 6.39
CA PRO A 92 -5.28 -8.89 7.60
C PRO A 92 -4.31 -8.80 8.78
N LEU A 93 -4.48 -7.80 9.64
CA LEU A 93 -3.81 -7.76 10.94
C LEU A 93 -4.37 -8.93 11.76
N LYS A 94 -3.49 -9.83 12.23
CA LYS A 94 -3.91 -10.87 13.19
C LYS A 94 -4.33 -10.16 14.48
N LYS A 95 -5.50 -10.52 15.01
CA LYS A 95 -5.91 -10.18 16.37
C LYS A 95 -5.01 -10.90 17.37
#